data_AF-A0A8A5KHD3-F1
#
_entry.id   AF-A0A8A5KHD3-F1
#
_cell.length_a   1.000
_cell.length_b   1.000
_cell.length_c   1.000
_cell.angle_alpha   90.00
_cell.angle_beta   90.00
_cell.angle_gamma   90.00
#
_symmetry.space_group_name_H-M   'P 1'
#
loop_
_entity.id
_entity.type
_entity.pdbx_description
1 polymer ?
#
loop_
_entity_poly.entity_id
_entity_poly.type
_entity_poly.pdbx_seq_one_letter_code
_entity_poly.pdbx_strand_id
1 'polypeptide(L)' 'MNFSINRIVLLDNLSKAAKVIDYKNVNPSLAGIYLNVLSDQVNIIATSGN' A
#
# COMPACT_ATOMS: atom_id res chain seq x y z
N MET A 1 1.32 13.24 9.57
CA MET A 1 1.28 11.96 10.31
C MET A 1 2.70 11.41 10.28
N ASN A 2 3.30 11.15 11.45
CA ASN A 2 4.68 10.70 11.55
C ASN A 2 4.68 9.31 12.20
N PHE A 3 5.23 8.31 11.50
CA PHE A 3 5.42 6.96 12.02
C PHE A 3 6.80 6.46 11.63
N SER A 4 7.33 5.49 12.38
CA SER A 4 8.59 4.82 12.08
C SER A 4 8.33 3.34 11.87
N ILE A 5 8.88 2.78 10.80
CA ILE A 5 8.75 1.36 10.46
C ILE A 5 10.09 0.85 9.93
N ASN A 6 10.34 -0.44 10.13
CA ASN A 6 11.51 -1.08 9.53
C ASN A 6 11.45 -0.98 7.99
N ARG A 7 12.52 -0.41 7.40
CA ARG A 7 12.62 -0.20 5.95
C ARG A 7 12.45 -1.48 5.14
N ILE A 8 13.06 -2.59 5.58
CA ILE A 8 13.02 -3.86 4.86
C ILE A 8 11.59 -4.40 4.83
N VAL A 9 10.92 -4.39 5.99
CA VAL A 9 9.52 -4.84 6.11
C VAL A 9 8.59 -3.99 5.26
N LEU A 10 8.77 -2.67 5.25
CA LEU A 10 7.98 -1.77 4.42
C LEU A 10 8.16 -2.07 2.92
N LEU A 11 9.41 -2.19 2.46
CA LEU A 11 9.70 -2.44 1.05
C LEU A 11 9.17 -3.80 0.56
N ASP A 12 9.26 -4.83 1.40
CA ASP A 12 8.72 -6.16 1.08
C ASP A 12 7.18 -6.09 0.89
N ASN A 13 6.47 -5.44 1.81
CA ASN A 13 5.02 -5.32 1.72
C ASN A 13 4.57 -4.40 0.57
N LEU A 14 5.28 -3.31 0.30
CA LEU A 14 5.01 -2.46 -0.86
C LEU A 14 5.21 -3.22 -2.18
N SER A 15 6.26 -4.05 -2.26
CA SER A 15 6.52 -4.87 -3.45
C SER A 15 5.42 -5.92 -3.69
N LYS A 16 4.82 -6.45 -2.62
CA LYS A 16 3.65 -7.35 -2.72
C LYS A 16 2.42 -6.60 -3.18
N ALA A 17 2.13 -5.44 -2.57
CA ALA A 17 1.00 -4.59 -2.92
C ALA A 17 1.08 -4.10 -4.38
N ALA A 18 2.28 -3.78 -4.87
CA ALA A 18 2.51 -3.35 -6.25
C ALA A 18 2.13 -4.39 -7.31
N LYS A 19 2.01 -5.68 -6.96
CA LYS A 19 1.54 -6.73 -7.88
C LYS A 19 0.03 -6.74 -8.06
N VAL A 20 -0.70 -6.10 -7.15
CA VAL A 20 -2.18 -6.07 -7.12
C VAL A 20 -2.73 -4.82 -7.82
N ILE A 21 -2.02 -3.70 -7.71
CA ILE A 21 -2.46 -2.42 -8.29
C ILE A 21 -2.45 -2.46 -9.82
N ASP A 22 -3.42 -1.79 -10.43
CA ASP A 22 -3.47 -1.56 -11.87
C ASP A 22 -3.01 -0.13 -12.17
N TYR A 23 -1.71 0.02 -12.45
CA TYR A 23 -1.09 1.32 -12.69
C TYR A 23 -1.57 2.01 -13.99
N LYS A 24 -2.27 1.29 -14.87
CA LYS A 24 -2.89 1.86 -16.08
C LYS A 24 -4.34 2.28 -15.85
N ASN A 25 -4.89 1.97 -14.68
CA ASN A 25 -6.26 2.31 -14.35
C ASN A 25 -6.40 3.81 -14.16
N VAL A 26 -7.43 4.39 -14.78
CA VAL A 26 -7.80 5.79 -14.58
C VAL A 26 -8.41 6.04 -13.20
N ASN A 27 -8.87 4.99 -12.51
CA ASN A 27 -9.35 5.11 -11.15
C ASN A 27 -8.16 5.20 -10.16
N PRO A 28 -7.92 6.35 -9.51
CA PRO A 28 -6.80 6.53 -8.59
C PRO A 28 -6.87 5.59 -7.37
N SER A 29 -8.07 5.11 -7.01
CA SER A 29 -8.25 4.14 -5.92
C SER A 29 -7.72 2.74 -6.28
N LEU A 30 -7.59 2.42 -7.56
CA LEU A 30 -7.08 1.13 -8.06
C LEU A 30 -5.61 1.20 -8.53
N ALA A 31 -5.12 2.41 -8.78
CA ALA A 31 -3.75 2.67 -9.23
C ALA A 31 -2.77 2.93 -8.06
N GLY A 32 -3.27 3.15 -6.84
CA GLY A 32 -2.47 3.50 -5.67
C GLY A 32 -2.44 2.45 -4.56
N ILE A 33 -1.57 2.69 -3.58
CA ILE A 33 -1.51 1.94 -2.32
C ILE A 33 -2.00 2.85 -1.20
N TYR A 34 -2.99 2.38 -0.43
CA TYR A 34 -3.51 3.11 0.72
C TYR A 34 -2.77 2.68 1.99
N LEU A 35 -2.16 3.65 2.67
CA LEU A 35 -1.47 3.44 3.95
C LEU A 35 -2.39 3.89 5.09
N ASN A 36 -2.93 2.94 5.83
CA ASN A 36 -3.71 3.21 7.04
C ASN A 36 -2.83 3.00 8.27
N VAL A 37 -2.42 4.10 8.90
CA VAL A 37 -1.58 4.07 10.10
C VAL A 37 -2.48 4.18 11.32
N LEU A 38 -2.43 3.14 12.15
CA LEU A 38 -3.08 3.08 13.45
C LEU A 38 -2.04 3.25 14.55
N SER A 39 -2.47 3.28 15.80
CA SER A 39 -1.62 3.53 16.97
C SER A 39 -0.47 2.52 17.12
N ASP A 40 -0.69 1.28 16.71
CA ASP A 40 0.19 0.12 16.92
C ASP A 40 0.59 -0.60 15.63
N GLN A 41 -0.05 -0.29 14.50
CA GLN A 41 0.15 -0.99 13.25
C GLN A 41 0.02 -0.08 12.02
N VAL A 42 0.70 -0.48 10.94
CA VAL A 42 0.57 0.14 9.62
C VAL A 42 -0.02 -0.89 8.67
N ASN A 43 -1.21 -0.60 8.18
CA ASN A 43 -1.92 -1.42 7.22
C ASN A 43 -1.64 -0.91 5.81
N ILE A 44 -1.12 -1.78 4.95
CA ILE A 44 -0.87 -1.50 3.53
C ILE A 44 -1.96 -2.18 2.73
N ILE A 45 -2.83 -1.38 2.11
CA ILE A 45 -4.03 -1.86 1.41
C ILE A 45 -3.87 -1.53 -0.07
N ALA A 46 -4.01 -2.55 -0.92
CA ALA A 46 -4.05 -2.43 -2.37
C ALA A 46 -5.25 -3.22 -2.89
N THR A 47 -5.88 -2.72 -3.95
CA THR A 47 -7.10 -3.29 -4.51
C THR A 47 -6.99 -3.37 -6.02
N SER A 48 -7.32 -4.54 -6.57
CA SER A 48 -7.53 -4.74 -8.01
C SER A 48 -9.02 -4.56 -8.33
N GLY A 49 -9.35 -4.01 -9.50
CA GLY A 49 -10.73 -3.85 -9.94
C GLY A 49 -11.43 -5.13 -10.42
N ASN A 50 -10.86 -6.31 -10.14
CA ASN A 50 -11.39 -7.64 -10.49
C ASN A 50 -12.09 -8.29 -9.30
#